data_AF-A0A956H1J2-F1
#
_entry.id   AF-A0A956H1J2-F1
#
_cell.length_a   1.000
_cell.length_b   1.000
_cell.length_c   1.000
_cell.angle_alpha   90.00
_cell.angle_beta   90.00
_cell.angle_gamma   90.00
#
_symmetry.space_group_name_H-M   'P 1'
#
loop_
_entity.id
_entity.type
_entity.pdbx_description
1 polymer ?
#
loop_
_entity_poly.entity_id
_entity_poly.type
_entity_poly.pdbx_seq_one_letter_code
_entity_poly.pdbx_strand_id
1 'polypeptide(L)'
;EHAAGLPATVAFYDEPWHMNPNRAADLCAAIPSLARACPPRTRAIESDLGFLLLGLWLERVHQAPLDRLFHDQIAAPLGIEEDIGYRRLSTIGKARADETIAFTEVYDVWLHQGKRQPWYDIRAIVGQGAAHGVAHDDNCLILDGVAGHAGLFGTVNAVATIGRAWLEGLPGVTAEAHAELRDRFSRSSKLAASPWALGFESWGTAGFGQLSVAGTSLWIDPARRSVSVLLANATHPARPPVPGEVRQLLKDFQRLTTKL
;
A
#
# COMPACT_ATOMS: atom_id res chain seq x y z
N GLU A 1 -1.02 -12.96 -1.11
CA GLU A 1 -0.59 -14.03 -0.17
C GLU A 1 0.91 -14.09 0.09
N HIS A 2 1.76 -13.21 -0.47
CA HIS A 2 3.17 -13.09 -0.05
C HIS A 2 4.01 -14.39 -0.13
N ALA A 3 3.69 -15.27 -1.09
CA ALA A 3 4.27 -16.61 -1.20
C ALA A 3 5.35 -16.75 -2.28
N ALA A 4 5.88 -15.64 -2.82
CA ALA A 4 6.85 -15.66 -3.92
C ALA A 4 8.30 -15.97 -3.47
N GLY A 5 8.54 -16.04 -2.16
CA GLY A 5 9.87 -16.23 -1.58
C GLY A 5 10.81 -15.03 -1.78
N LEU A 6 10.27 -13.87 -2.15
CA LEU A 6 11.02 -12.63 -2.27
C LEU A 6 11.45 -12.13 -0.87
N PRO A 7 12.58 -11.41 -0.77
CA PRO A 7 12.93 -10.73 0.46
C PRO A 7 11.86 -9.70 0.85
N ALA A 8 11.77 -9.39 2.14
CA ALA A 8 10.71 -8.55 2.67
C ALA A 8 10.78 -7.11 2.14
N THR A 9 11.99 -6.59 1.95
CA THR A 9 12.21 -5.27 1.35
C THR A 9 13.60 -5.26 0.70
N VAL A 10 13.76 -4.42 -0.31
CA VAL A 10 15.04 -4.07 -0.92
C VAL A 10 15.04 -2.55 -1.11
N ALA A 11 16.13 -1.90 -0.71
CA ALA A 11 16.29 -0.46 -0.83
C ALA A 11 16.66 -0.06 -2.26
N PHE A 12 15.73 -0.16 -3.22
CA PHE A 12 16.03 0.20 -4.61
C PHE A 12 16.31 1.69 -4.80
N TYR A 13 15.90 2.53 -3.86
CA TYR A 13 16.29 3.94 -3.80
C TYR A 13 17.80 4.15 -3.54
N ASP A 14 18.56 3.11 -3.15
CA ASP A 14 20.02 3.16 -3.00
C ASP A 14 20.76 2.69 -4.27
N GLU A 15 20.05 2.15 -5.25
CA GLU A 15 20.65 1.64 -6.47
C GLU A 15 21.08 2.78 -7.40
N PRO A 16 22.21 2.69 -8.11
CA PRO A 16 22.69 3.77 -8.98
C PRO A 16 21.70 4.21 -10.07
N TRP A 17 20.77 3.33 -10.44
CA TRP A 17 19.76 3.54 -11.48
C TRP A 17 18.43 4.11 -10.96
N HIS A 18 18.28 4.36 -9.65
CA HIS A 18 16.98 4.70 -9.04
C HIS A 18 16.28 5.94 -9.64
N MET A 19 17.04 6.87 -10.23
CA MET A 19 16.49 8.05 -10.95
C MET A 19 16.49 7.92 -12.48
N ASN A 20 16.92 6.80 -13.04
CA ASN A 20 16.95 6.61 -14.49
C ASN A 20 15.55 6.74 -15.09
N PRO A 21 15.41 7.26 -16.32
CA PRO A 21 14.12 7.27 -17.03
C PRO A 21 13.51 5.86 -17.18
N ASN A 22 14.36 4.83 -17.26
CA ASN A 22 13.97 3.43 -17.42
C ASN A 22 13.85 2.65 -16.11
N ARG A 23 13.84 3.33 -14.94
CA ARG A 23 13.80 2.70 -13.61
C ARG A 23 12.69 1.66 -13.41
N ALA A 24 11.53 1.82 -14.06
CA ALA A 24 10.46 0.82 -14.05
C ALA A 24 10.87 -0.51 -14.74
N ALA A 25 11.60 -0.41 -15.85
CA ALA A 25 12.18 -1.58 -16.53
C ALA A 25 13.32 -2.18 -15.70
N ASP A 26 14.16 -1.34 -15.08
CA ASP A 26 15.24 -1.79 -14.21
C ASP A 26 14.69 -2.57 -13.00
N LEU A 27 13.61 -2.10 -12.36
CA LEU A 27 12.89 -2.83 -11.31
C LEU A 27 12.33 -4.17 -11.80
N CYS A 28 11.70 -4.19 -12.99
CA CYS A 28 11.18 -5.42 -13.59
C CYS A 28 12.28 -6.44 -13.86
N ALA A 29 13.51 -6.01 -14.15
CA ALA A 29 14.65 -6.89 -14.34
C ALA A 29 15.30 -7.31 -13.02
N ALA A 30 15.42 -6.38 -12.07
CA ALA A 30 16.09 -6.58 -10.79
C ALA A 30 15.31 -7.55 -9.88
N ILE A 31 14.01 -7.34 -9.66
CA ILE A 31 13.23 -8.12 -8.67
C ILE A 31 13.25 -9.63 -8.97
N PRO A 32 13.05 -10.11 -10.21
CA PRO A 32 13.13 -11.54 -10.50
C PRO A 32 14.51 -12.16 -10.27
N SER A 33 15.58 -11.36 -10.40
CA SER A 33 16.98 -11.79 -10.24
C SER A 33 17.45 -11.88 -8.78
N LEU A 34 16.67 -11.34 -7.83
CA LEU A 34 17.01 -11.38 -6.42
C LEU A 34 17.08 -12.82 -5.91
N ALA A 35 18.05 -13.07 -5.02
CA ALA A 35 18.10 -14.30 -4.25
C ALA A 35 16.80 -14.46 -3.45
N ARG A 36 16.21 -15.65 -3.53
CA ARG A 36 14.98 -15.95 -2.79
C ARG A 36 15.31 -16.12 -1.31
N ALA A 37 14.54 -15.48 -0.44
CA ALA A 37 14.62 -15.70 1.00
C ALA A 37 14.10 -17.09 1.41
N CYS A 38 13.29 -17.73 0.57
CA CYS A 38 12.89 -19.14 0.68
C CYS A 38 12.35 -19.65 -0.66
N PRO A 39 12.22 -20.98 -0.86
CA PRO A 39 11.54 -21.50 -2.04
C PRO A 39 10.09 -20.96 -2.14
N PRO A 40 9.59 -20.67 -3.35
CA PRO A 40 8.21 -20.21 -3.52
C PRO A 40 7.20 -21.19 -2.90
N ARG A 41 6.12 -20.64 -2.35
CA ARG A 41 5.01 -21.38 -1.73
C ARG A 41 5.43 -22.32 -0.58
N THR A 42 6.52 -22.01 0.13
CA THR A 42 6.90 -22.73 1.36
C THR A 42 6.60 -21.96 2.64
N ARG A 43 6.67 -20.62 2.59
CA ARG A 43 6.25 -19.71 3.65
C ARG A 43 5.81 -18.37 3.06
N ALA A 44 4.99 -17.63 3.80
CA ALA A 44 4.67 -16.26 3.45
C ALA A 44 5.71 -15.30 4.05
N ILE A 45 6.23 -14.39 3.23
CA ILE A 45 7.11 -13.29 3.65
C ILE A 45 6.46 -12.01 3.15
N GLU A 46 5.98 -11.18 4.09
CA GLU A 46 5.46 -9.85 3.75
C GLU A 46 6.54 -9.08 2.96
N SER A 47 6.19 -8.71 1.73
CA SER A 47 7.13 -8.23 0.72
C SER A 47 6.40 -7.28 -0.22
N ASP A 48 6.89 -6.05 -0.29
CA ASP A 48 6.44 -5.00 -1.20
C ASP A 48 6.73 -5.35 -2.68
N LEU A 49 7.81 -6.10 -2.92
CA LEU A 49 8.34 -6.45 -4.23
C LEU A 49 7.32 -7.13 -5.16
N GLY A 50 6.47 -7.99 -4.60
CA GLY A 50 5.41 -8.66 -5.37
C GLY A 50 4.35 -7.67 -5.88
N PHE A 51 4.00 -6.68 -5.07
CA PHE A 51 3.01 -5.65 -5.42
C PHE A 51 3.60 -4.55 -6.31
N LEU A 52 4.89 -4.23 -6.15
CA LEU A 52 5.64 -3.43 -7.11
C LEU A 52 5.57 -4.04 -8.53
N LEU A 53 5.93 -5.33 -8.66
CA LEU A 53 5.83 -6.04 -9.94
C LEU A 53 4.38 -6.12 -10.45
N LEU A 54 3.41 -6.33 -9.56
CA LEU A 54 2.00 -6.38 -9.95
C LEU A 54 1.53 -5.05 -10.57
N GLY A 55 1.89 -3.92 -9.95
CA GLY A 55 1.59 -2.59 -10.49
C GLY A 55 2.17 -2.39 -11.88
N LEU A 56 3.47 -2.67 -12.05
CA LEU A 56 4.17 -2.56 -13.34
C LEU A 56 3.60 -3.51 -14.40
N TRP A 57 3.15 -4.69 -13.99
CA TRP A 57 2.49 -5.65 -14.88
C TRP A 57 1.13 -5.15 -15.35
N LEU A 58 0.32 -4.58 -14.45
CA LEU A 58 -0.98 -3.97 -14.81
C LEU A 58 -0.80 -2.84 -15.83
N GLU A 59 0.19 -1.95 -15.62
CA GLU A 59 0.49 -0.88 -16.57
C GLU A 59 0.83 -1.43 -17.96
N ARG A 60 1.64 -2.49 -18.02
CA ARG A 60 2.01 -3.14 -19.28
C ARG A 60 0.82 -3.84 -19.94
N VAL A 61 -0.05 -4.51 -19.20
CA VAL A 61 -1.21 -5.22 -19.77
C VAL A 61 -2.23 -4.21 -20.32
N HIS A 62 -2.48 -3.12 -19.60
CA HIS A 62 -3.49 -2.14 -19.98
C HIS A 62 -2.95 -0.98 -20.81
N GLN A 63 -1.63 -0.87 -21.01
CA GLN A 63 -0.99 0.22 -21.75
C GLN A 63 -1.36 1.62 -21.21
N ALA A 64 -1.53 1.72 -19.89
CA ALA A 64 -1.87 2.97 -19.20
C ALA A 64 -1.23 2.99 -17.81
N PRO A 65 -0.90 4.17 -17.27
CA PRO A 65 -0.24 4.25 -15.97
C PRO A 65 -1.21 3.88 -14.84
N LEU A 66 -0.67 3.35 -13.74
CA LEU A 66 -1.45 2.73 -12.67
C LEU A 66 -2.40 3.71 -11.99
N ASP A 67 -2.01 4.98 -11.87
CA ASP A 67 -2.86 6.06 -11.36
C ASP A 67 -4.10 6.27 -12.23
N ARG A 68 -3.92 6.26 -13.55
CA ARG A 68 -5.03 6.37 -14.51
C ARG A 68 -5.90 5.12 -14.49
N LEU A 69 -5.31 3.94 -14.39
CA LEU A 69 -6.06 2.68 -14.26
C LEU A 69 -6.95 2.69 -13.01
N PHE A 70 -6.41 3.09 -11.87
CA PHE A 70 -7.17 3.22 -10.63
C PHE A 70 -8.30 4.24 -10.76
N HIS A 71 -8.01 5.42 -11.32
CA HIS A 71 -9.03 6.45 -11.56
C HIS A 71 -10.17 5.90 -12.43
N ASP A 72 -9.86 5.37 -13.60
CA ASP A 72 -10.86 5.02 -14.62
C ASP A 72 -11.65 3.76 -14.28
N GLN A 73 -11.03 2.79 -13.61
CA GLN A 73 -11.67 1.49 -13.35
C GLN A 73 -12.27 1.38 -11.96
N ILE A 74 -11.79 2.18 -10.99
CA ILE A 74 -12.20 2.07 -9.58
C ILE A 74 -12.80 3.37 -9.07
N ALA A 75 -12.04 4.46 -9.06
CA ALA A 75 -12.44 5.68 -8.35
C ALA A 75 -13.63 6.38 -9.02
N ALA A 76 -13.55 6.67 -10.32
CA ALA A 76 -14.61 7.35 -11.05
C ALA A 76 -15.91 6.52 -11.14
N PRO A 77 -15.88 5.21 -11.41
CA PRO A 77 -17.09 4.39 -11.37
C PRO A 77 -17.76 4.29 -9.99
N LEU A 78 -17.01 4.51 -8.91
CA LEU A 78 -17.53 4.57 -7.55
C LEU A 78 -17.90 6.00 -7.10
N GLY A 79 -17.63 7.02 -7.92
CA GLY A 79 -17.90 8.43 -7.61
C GLY A 79 -17.05 8.98 -6.46
N ILE A 80 -15.80 8.53 -6.34
CA ILE A 80 -14.85 8.90 -5.28
C ILE A 80 -13.52 9.44 -5.82
N GLU A 81 -13.44 9.75 -7.11
CA GLU A 81 -12.23 10.20 -7.81
C GLU A 81 -11.61 11.48 -7.26
N GLU A 82 -12.42 12.34 -6.63
CA GLU A 82 -11.94 13.56 -5.96
C GLU A 82 -11.46 13.29 -4.52
N ASP A 83 -11.88 12.16 -3.92
CA ASP A 83 -11.64 11.83 -2.51
C ASP A 83 -10.54 10.77 -2.32
N ILE A 84 -10.15 10.05 -3.37
CA ILE A 84 -9.06 9.08 -3.35
C ILE A 84 -8.33 8.99 -4.68
N GLY A 85 -7.00 9.02 -4.63
CA GLY A 85 -6.18 8.91 -5.83
C GLY A 85 -4.69 8.81 -5.53
N TYR A 86 -3.94 8.46 -6.57
CA TYR A 86 -2.49 8.48 -6.51
C TYR A 86 -1.96 9.91 -6.57
N ARG A 87 -0.91 10.21 -5.80
CA ARG A 87 -0.24 11.52 -5.83
C ARG A 87 1.10 11.43 -6.54
N ARG A 88 1.06 11.72 -7.83
CA ARG A 88 2.22 11.67 -8.72
C ARG A 88 3.15 12.87 -8.50
N LEU A 89 4.42 12.62 -8.19
CA LEU A 89 5.42 13.65 -7.82
C LEU A 89 5.61 14.69 -8.93
N SER A 90 5.62 14.24 -10.19
CA SER A 90 5.73 15.11 -11.36
C SER A 90 4.54 16.07 -11.57
N THR A 91 3.38 15.82 -10.94
CA THR A 91 2.15 16.62 -11.13
C THR A 91 1.76 17.49 -9.95
N ILE A 92 2.11 17.09 -8.71
CA ILE A 92 1.76 17.85 -7.50
C ILE A 92 2.50 19.19 -7.40
N GLY A 93 3.48 19.45 -8.29
CA GLY A 93 4.28 20.68 -8.33
C GLY A 93 5.07 20.92 -7.05
N LYS A 94 5.75 22.08 -6.95
CA LYS A 94 6.28 22.58 -5.66
C LYS A 94 5.20 23.24 -4.80
N ALA A 95 3.94 23.22 -5.24
CA ALA A 95 2.84 23.88 -4.55
C ALA A 95 2.66 23.24 -3.18
N ARG A 96 2.43 24.10 -2.17
CA ARG A 96 2.34 23.73 -0.76
C ARG A 96 1.48 22.48 -0.61
N ALA A 97 2.03 21.53 0.14
CA ALA A 97 1.32 20.33 0.50
C ALA A 97 -0.08 20.68 1.04
N ASP A 98 -1.07 20.03 0.44
CA ASP A 98 -2.48 20.19 0.73
C ASP A 98 -2.71 20.05 2.24
N GLU A 99 -3.17 21.10 2.91
CA GLU A 99 -3.37 21.13 4.37
C GLU A 99 -4.39 20.07 4.84
N THR A 100 -5.15 19.48 3.93
CA THR A 100 -6.07 18.37 4.22
C THR A 100 -5.34 17.02 4.41
N ILE A 101 -4.07 16.93 4.03
CA ILE A 101 -3.28 15.69 4.12
C ILE A 101 -2.44 15.70 5.39
N ALA A 102 -2.56 14.63 6.18
CA ALA A 102 -1.74 14.49 7.38
C ALA A 102 -0.25 14.23 7.03
N PHE A 103 0.65 14.81 7.83
CA PHE A 103 2.06 14.43 7.81
C PHE A 103 2.23 12.98 8.28
N THR A 104 3.08 12.23 7.57
CA THR A 104 3.39 10.84 7.94
C THR A 104 4.75 10.68 8.61
N GLU A 105 5.74 11.51 8.24
CA GLU A 105 7.11 11.47 8.78
C GLU A 105 7.80 12.82 8.52
N VAL A 106 8.71 13.23 9.41
CA VAL A 106 9.58 14.40 9.29
C VAL A 106 11.01 13.92 9.01
N TYR A 107 11.64 14.48 7.99
CA TYR A 107 12.98 14.14 7.54
C TYR A 107 14.03 15.06 8.15
N ASP A 108 14.17 14.95 9.47
CA ASP A 108 15.19 15.65 10.25
C ASP A 108 16.21 14.64 10.82
N VAL A 109 17.50 14.82 10.52
CA VAL A 109 18.58 13.92 10.93
C VAL A 109 18.61 13.68 12.44
N TRP A 110 18.19 14.65 13.25
CA TRP A 110 18.14 14.53 14.70
C TRP A 110 17.00 13.63 15.18
N LEU A 111 15.87 13.59 14.46
CA LEU A 111 14.80 12.62 14.71
C LEU A 111 15.22 11.19 14.32
N HIS A 112 16.24 11.05 13.47
CA HIS A 112 16.75 9.79 12.94
C HIS A 112 18.11 9.39 13.54
N GLN A 113 18.26 9.59 14.86
CA GLN A 113 19.44 9.21 15.65
C GLN A 113 20.75 9.88 15.19
N GLY A 114 20.67 11.06 14.58
CA GLY A 114 21.85 11.79 14.09
C GLY A 114 22.56 11.14 12.90
N LYS A 115 21.94 10.13 12.26
CA LYS A 115 22.52 9.43 11.10
C LYS A 115 21.74 9.77 9.84
N ARG A 116 22.46 10.24 8.81
CA ARG A 116 21.90 10.38 7.47
C ARG A 116 21.54 8.99 6.94
N GLN A 117 20.26 8.75 6.78
CA GLN A 117 19.73 7.51 6.22
C GLN A 117 19.86 7.52 4.69
N PRO A 118 19.93 6.34 4.04
CA PRO A 118 20.10 6.29 2.59
C PRO A 118 18.94 6.93 1.80
N TRP A 119 17.71 6.85 2.33
CA TRP A 119 16.53 7.49 1.73
C TRP A 119 16.54 9.03 1.76
N TYR A 120 17.49 9.70 2.44
CA TYR A 120 17.56 11.17 2.42
C TYR A 120 17.77 11.72 1.01
N ASP A 121 18.49 10.99 0.14
CA ASP A 121 18.80 11.46 -1.20
C ASP A 121 17.54 11.51 -2.08
N ILE A 122 16.75 10.43 -2.10
CA ILE A 122 15.46 10.42 -2.82
C ILE A 122 14.48 11.45 -2.23
N ARG A 123 14.51 11.69 -0.92
CA ARG A 123 13.66 12.70 -0.25
C ARG A 123 14.10 14.13 -0.52
N ALA A 124 15.39 14.39 -0.69
CA ALA A 124 15.90 15.70 -1.08
C ALA A 124 15.38 16.12 -2.47
N ILE A 125 15.19 15.15 -3.38
CA ILE A 125 14.61 15.38 -4.72
C ILE A 125 13.16 15.86 -4.61
N VAL A 126 12.39 15.29 -3.67
CA VAL A 126 10.99 15.70 -3.41
C VAL A 126 10.93 17.09 -2.78
N GLY A 127 11.98 17.51 -2.06
CA GLY A 127 12.14 18.89 -1.59
C GLY A 127 11.24 19.32 -0.43
N GLN A 128 10.60 18.38 0.28
CA GLN A 128 9.57 18.69 1.27
C GLN A 128 9.99 18.55 2.75
N GLY A 129 11.19 18.05 3.08
CA GLY A 129 11.63 17.90 4.48
C GLY A 129 10.75 17.01 5.37
N ALA A 130 9.65 16.47 4.83
CA ALA A 130 8.68 15.59 5.46
C ALA A 130 7.91 14.81 4.38
N ALA A 131 7.32 13.68 4.74
CA ALA A 131 6.32 12.98 3.92
C ALA A 131 4.96 13.63 4.16
N HIS A 132 4.61 14.60 3.31
CA HIS A 132 3.35 15.33 3.36
C HIS A 132 2.76 15.47 1.96
N GLY A 133 1.68 14.73 1.67
CA GLY A 133 1.13 14.67 0.31
C GLY A 133 2.03 13.95 -0.70
N VAL A 134 2.99 13.17 -0.21
CA VAL A 134 3.91 12.30 -0.97
C VAL A 134 4.06 10.97 -0.25
N ALA A 135 4.23 9.88 -0.99
CA ALA A 135 4.27 8.54 -0.42
C ALA A 135 5.34 8.42 0.67
N HIS A 136 5.01 7.76 1.80
CA HIS A 136 5.98 7.47 2.86
C HIS A 136 6.97 6.35 2.47
N ASP A 137 6.59 5.50 1.51
CA ASP A 137 7.46 4.45 0.99
C ASP A 137 8.47 5.01 -0.03
N ASP A 138 9.76 4.70 0.16
CA ASP A 138 10.83 5.27 -0.67
C ASP A 138 10.96 4.56 -2.03
N ASN A 139 10.60 3.27 -2.13
CA ASN A 139 10.47 2.54 -3.40
C ASN A 139 9.26 3.02 -4.22
N CYS A 140 8.27 3.65 -3.59
CA CYS A 140 7.18 4.32 -4.31
C CYS A 140 7.66 5.62 -4.96
N LEU A 141 8.56 6.36 -4.32
CA LEU A 141 9.09 7.61 -4.87
C LEU A 141 9.91 7.40 -6.14
N ILE A 142 10.68 6.31 -6.23
CA ILE A 142 11.37 5.95 -7.48
C ILE A 142 10.36 5.70 -8.61
N LEU A 143 9.09 5.36 -8.34
CA LEU A 143 8.04 5.22 -9.35
C LEU A 143 7.17 6.48 -9.47
N ASP A 144 7.74 7.67 -9.27
CA ASP A 144 7.03 8.96 -9.37
C ASP A 144 5.86 9.07 -8.37
N GLY A 145 5.89 8.31 -7.26
CA GLY A 145 4.83 8.27 -6.26
C GLY A 145 3.64 7.36 -6.61
N VAL A 146 3.76 6.55 -7.67
CA VAL A 146 2.69 5.68 -8.16
C VAL A 146 3.19 4.23 -8.19
N ALA A 147 2.82 3.44 -7.18
CA ALA A 147 3.26 2.05 -7.08
C ALA A 147 2.12 1.10 -6.67
N GLY A 148 2.27 -0.19 -6.97
CA GLY A 148 1.24 -1.19 -6.64
C GLY A 148 1.07 -1.46 -5.14
N HIS A 149 2.06 -1.08 -4.31
CA HIS A 149 2.02 -1.27 -2.85
C HIS A 149 1.77 0.03 -2.06
N ALA A 150 1.94 1.21 -2.68
CA ALA A 150 1.89 2.50 -2.00
C ALA A 150 1.60 3.65 -2.97
N GLY A 151 1.24 4.83 -2.42
CA GLY A 151 1.08 6.07 -3.20
C GLY A 151 -0.35 6.59 -3.32
N LEU A 152 -1.34 5.83 -2.85
CA LEU A 152 -2.73 6.28 -2.72
C LEU A 152 -2.91 7.18 -1.49
N PHE A 153 -3.65 8.27 -1.69
CA PHE A 153 -4.12 9.18 -0.65
C PHE A 153 -5.64 9.28 -0.76
N GLY A 154 -6.34 9.30 0.37
CA GLY A 154 -7.78 9.53 0.33
C GLY A 154 -8.43 9.63 1.70
N THR A 155 -9.73 9.92 1.68
CA THR A 155 -10.53 10.09 2.88
C THR A 155 -11.02 8.75 3.45
N VAL A 156 -11.40 8.74 4.72
CA VAL A 156 -11.99 7.56 5.37
C VAL A 156 -13.25 7.09 4.63
N ASN A 157 -14.03 8.02 4.08
CA ASN A 157 -15.26 7.73 3.35
C ASN A 157 -14.99 7.05 2.01
N ALA A 158 -13.99 7.52 1.26
CA ALA A 158 -13.62 6.91 -0.01
C ALA A 158 -13.08 5.48 0.17
N VAL A 159 -12.22 5.27 1.17
CA VAL A 159 -11.74 3.92 1.52
C VAL A 159 -12.89 3.02 1.97
N ALA A 160 -13.84 3.54 2.75
CA ALA A 160 -15.04 2.80 3.14
C ALA A 160 -15.94 2.47 1.94
N THR A 161 -16.04 3.35 0.94
CA THR A 161 -16.76 3.07 -0.32
C THR A 161 -16.12 1.91 -1.08
N ILE A 162 -14.79 1.86 -1.19
CA ILE A 162 -14.09 0.71 -1.79
C ILE A 162 -14.38 -0.57 -1.00
N GLY A 163 -14.34 -0.50 0.34
CA GLY A 163 -14.69 -1.64 1.19
C GLY A 163 -16.14 -2.11 1.02
N ARG A 164 -17.09 -1.18 0.83
CA ARG A 164 -18.49 -1.51 0.53
C ARG A 164 -18.64 -2.13 -0.86
N ALA A 165 -17.90 -1.67 -1.85
CA ALA A 165 -17.91 -2.25 -3.19
C ALA A 165 -17.53 -3.74 -3.16
N TRP A 166 -16.57 -4.15 -2.31
CA TRP A 166 -16.28 -5.57 -2.08
C TRP A 166 -17.45 -6.38 -1.51
N LEU A 167 -18.37 -5.76 -0.76
CA LEU A 167 -19.54 -6.44 -0.21
C LEU A 167 -20.71 -6.49 -1.20
N GLU A 168 -20.88 -5.42 -1.98
CA GLU A 168 -22.11 -5.14 -2.73
C GLU A 168 -21.94 -5.36 -4.24
N GLY A 169 -20.78 -5.05 -4.80
CA GLY A 169 -20.50 -5.14 -6.23
C GLY A 169 -19.31 -4.29 -6.62
N LEU A 170 -18.41 -4.86 -7.43
CA LEU A 170 -17.30 -4.11 -8.03
C LEU A 170 -17.73 -3.50 -9.38
N PRO A 171 -17.28 -2.28 -9.71
CA PRO A 171 -17.60 -1.66 -11.00
C PRO A 171 -17.20 -2.53 -12.19
N GLY A 172 -18.10 -2.64 -13.18
CA GLY A 172 -17.83 -3.41 -14.39
C GLY A 172 -17.79 -4.94 -14.22
N VAL A 173 -18.12 -5.46 -13.03
CA VAL A 173 -18.11 -6.90 -12.72
C VAL A 173 -19.55 -7.40 -12.53
N THR A 174 -19.91 -8.53 -13.14
CA THR A 174 -21.23 -9.15 -12.92
C THR A 174 -21.38 -9.67 -11.50
N ALA A 175 -22.61 -9.87 -11.04
CA ALA A 175 -22.86 -10.37 -9.68
C ALA A 175 -22.20 -11.74 -9.42
N GLU A 176 -22.21 -12.63 -10.41
CA GLU A 176 -21.61 -13.97 -10.33
C GLU A 176 -20.09 -13.88 -10.23
N ALA A 177 -19.46 -13.11 -11.11
CA ALA A 177 -18.01 -12.90 -11.10
C ALA A 177 -17.56 -12.18 -9.83
N HIS A 178 -18.35 -11.22 -9.34
CA HIS A 178 -18.07 -10.52 -8.08
C HIS A 178 -18.11 -11.49 -6.89
N ALA A 179 -19.10 -12.39 -6.82
CA ALA A 179 -19.19 -13.39 -5.78
C ALA A 179 -17.98 -14.34 -5.79
N GLU A 180 -17.55 -14.79 -6.98
CA GLU A 180 -16.36 -15.63 -7.13
C GLU A 180 -15.08 -14.89 -6.71
N LEU A 181 -14.91 -13.63 -7.13
CA LEU A 181 -13.77 -12.80 -6.76
C LEU A 181 -13.72 -12.59 -5.25
N ARG A 182 -14.84 -12.23 -4.62
CA ARG A 182 -14.91 -12.05 -3.18
C ARG A 182 -14.52 -13.32 -2.43
N ASP A 183 -15.10 -14.48 -2.77
CA ASP A 183 -14.72 -15.77 -2.17
C ASP A 183 -13.22 -16.05 -2.36
N ARG A 184 -12.70 -15.82 -3.57
CA ARG A 184 -11.30 -16.09 -3.87
C ARG A 184 -10.34 -15.19 -3.10
N PHE A 185 -10.64 -13.90 -2.94
CA PHE A 185 -9.78 -12.93 -2.27
C PHE A 185 -9.95 -12.90 -0.74
N SER A 186 -11.07 -13.39 -0.21
CA SER A 186 -11.28 -13.57 1.24
C SER A 186 -10.73 -14.89 1.77
N ARG A 187 -10.41 -15.86 0.90
CA ARG A 187 -9.87 -17.16 1.32
C ARG A 187 -8.45 -17.06 1.86
N SER A 188 -8.29 -17.50 3.11
CA SER A 188 -6.98 -17.66 3.75
C SER A 188 -6.05 -18.55 2.93
N SER A 189 -4.77 -18.21 2.93
CA SER A 189 -3.73 -18.97 2.26
C SER A 189 -3.64 -20.39 2.82
N LYS A 190 -3.28 -21.34 1.95
CA LYS A 190 -3.05 -22.74 2.33
C LYS A 190 -1.68 -22.96 2.97
N LEU A 191 -0.83 -21.94 3.03
CA LEU A 191 0.46 -22.01 3.71
C LEU A 191 0.25 -22.06 5.22
N ALA A 192 0.91 -23.01 5.88
CA ALA A 192 0.83 -23.17 7.32
C ALA A 192 1.18 -21.86 8.04
N ALA A 193 0.34 -21.46 8.99
CA ALA A 193 0.47 -20.23 9.79
C ALA A 193 0.55 -18.92 9.00
N SER A 194 0.13 -18.89 7.72
CA SER A 194 0.09 -17.65 6.94
C SER A 194 -1.13 -16.79 7.34
N PRO A 195 -0.92 -15.51 7.69
CA PRO A 195 -2.02 -14.59 7.97
C PRO A 195 -2.73 -14.06 6.71
N TRP A 196 -2.23 -14.39 5.52
CA TRP A 196 -2.62 -13.75 4.27
C TRP A 196 -3.71 -14.48 3.50
N ALA A 197 -4.47 -13.71 2.72
CA ALA A 197 -5.23 -14.11 1.54
C ALA A 197 -4.59 -13.50 0.27
N LEU A 198 -5.27 -13.54 -0.88
CA LEU A 198 -4.81 -12.85 -2.09
C LEU A 198 -5.02 -11.34 -1.93
N GLY A 199 -3.95 -10.54 -2.03
CA GLY A 199 -4.06 -9.07 -1.89
C GLY A 199 -4.28 -8.54 -0.47
N PHE A 200 -4.67 -9.40 0.48
CA PHE A 200 -5.15 -9.01 1.80
C PHE A 200 -4.58 -9.91 2.91
N GLU A 201 -4.70 -9.46 4.15
CA GLU A 201 -4.69 -10.26 5.37
C GLU A 201 -6.08 -10.86 5.62
N SER A 202 -6.14 -12.06 6.18
CA SER A 202 -7.39 -12.71 6.65
C SER A 202 -7.28 -13.24 8.08
N TRP A 203 -6.06 -13.50 8.56
CA TRP A 203 -5.74 -14.10 9.87
C TRP A 203 -6.54 -15.37 10.22
N GLY A 204 -6.95 -16.14 9.20
CA GLY A 204 -7.77 -17.34 9.41
C GLY A 204 -9.20 -17.06 9.88
N THR A 205 -9.67 -15.81 9.78
CA THR A 205 -11.03 -15.41 10.15
C THR A 205 -11.95 -15.38 8.91
N ALA A 206 -13.22 -15.03 9.10
CA ALA A 206 -14.19 -14.84 8.01
C ALA A 206 -14.04 -13.50 7.28
N GLY A 207 -13.26 -12.56 7.82
CA GLY A 207 -13.00 -11.25 7.22
C GLY A 207 -11.64 -11.19 6.51
N PHE A 208 -11.44 -10.12 5.76
CA PHE A 208 -10.19 -9.82 5.09
C PHE A 208 -9.95 -8.32 5.00
N GLY A 209 -8.70 -7.91 4.85
CA GLY A 209 -8.36 -6.49 4.80
C GLY A 209 -6.86 -6.25 4.70
N GLN A 210 -6.42 -5.05 5.00
CA GLN A 210 -5.01 -4.71 5.07
C GLN A 210 -4.81 -3.77 6.24
N LEU A 211 -3.78 -4.04 7.03
CA LEU A 211 -3.31 -3.11 8.03
C LEU A 211 -1.95 -2.55 7.65
N SER A 212 -1.68 -1.34 8.13
CA SER A 212 -0.39 -0.70 7.99
C SER A 212 0.13 -0.25 9.34
N VAL A 213 1.44 -0.39 9.53
CA VAL A 213 2.17 0.17 10.68
C VAL A 213 2.05 1.70 10.73
N ALA A 214 1.87 2.36 9.58
CA ALA A 214 1.58 3.79 9.51
C ALA A 214 0.21 4.16 10.10
N GLY A 215 -0.66 3.17 10.34
CA GLY A 215 -1.97 3.34 10.97
C GLY A 215 -3.14 3.40 10.00
N THR A 216 -2.89 3.27 8.69
CA THR A 216 -3.92 3.10 7.67
C THR A 216 -4.39 1.64 7.62
N SER A 217 -5.67 1.40 7.88
CA SER A 217 -6.24 0.06 8.01
C SER A 217 -7.63 -0.01 7.39
N LEU A 218 -7.90 -1.09 6.67
CA LEU A 218 -9.20 -1.47 6.12
C LEU A 218 -9.49 -2.91 6.51
N TRP A 219 -10.70 -3.18 6.98
CA TRP A 219 -11.18 -4.54 7.24
C TRP A 219 -12.62 -4.70 6.73
N ILE A 220 -12.88 -5.82 6.06
CA ILE A 220 -14.16 -6.16 5.43
C ILE A 220 -14.60 -7.52 5.97
N ASP A 221 -15.81 -7.60 6.51
CA ASP A 221 -16.41 -8.84 7.00
C ASP A 221 -17.67 -9.15 6.18
N PRO A 222 -17.58 -10.06 5.19
CA PRO A 222 -18.73 -10.45 4.36
C PRO A 222 -19.86 -11.09 5.13
N ALA A 223 -19.57 -11.85 6.20
CA ALA A 223 -20.59 -12.54 6.98
C ALA A 223 -21.45 -11.54 7.77
N ARG A 224 -20.83 -10.45 8.23
CA ARG A 224 -21.48 -9.38 8.99
C ARG A 224 -21.90 -8.19 8.15
N ARG A 225 -21.52 -8.18 6.87
CA ARG A 225 -21.69 -7.05 5.94
C ARG A 225 -21.16 -5.74 6.52
N SER A 226 -20.00 -5.78 7.18
CA SER A 226 -19.39 -4.61 7.82
C SER A 226 -18.06 -4.24 7.17
N VAL A 227 -17.77 -2.94 7.21
CA VAL A 227 -16.52 -2.34 6.74
C VAL A 227 -16.00 -1.44 7.85
N SER A 228 -14.76 -1.67 8.25
CA SER A 228 -14.08 -0.88 9.28
C SER A 228 -12.85 -0.23 8.67
N VAL A 229 -12.72 1.08 8.85
CA VAL A 229 -11.61 1.87 8.33
C VAL A 229 -11.02 2.70 9.46
N LEU A 230 -9.69 2.70 9.56
CA LEU A 230 -8.92 3.59 10.44
C LEU A 230 -7.82 4.23 9.60
N LEU A 231 -7.82 5.55 9.50
CA LEU A 231 -6.73 6.32 8.90
C LEU A 231 -6.03 7.09 10.00
N ALA A 232 -4.87 6.61 10.44
CA ALA A 232 -4.00 7.28 11.39
C ALA A 232 -2.63 7.59 10.75
N ASN A 233 -1.87 8.47 11.39
CA ASN A 233 -0.50 8.84 11.04
C ASN A 233 0.48 8.39 12.14
N ALA A 234 0.44 7.11 12.47
CA ALA A 234 1.12 6.52 13.64
C ALA A 234 2.65 6.68 13.62
N THR A 235 3.24 6.82 12.43
CA THR A 235 4.67 7.03 12.23
C THR A 235 5.07 8.51 12.26
N HIS A 236 4.14 9.43 12.49
CA HIS A 236 4.49 10.84 12.66
C HIS A 236 4.94 11.09 14.12
N PRO A 237 6.05 11.82 14.34
CA PRO A 237 6.91 12.48 13.36
C PRO A 237 8.04 11.61 12.80
N ALA A 238 8.31 10.43 13.34
CA ALA A 238 9.39 9.56 12.85
C ALA A 238 8.97 8.08 12.82
N ARG A 239 9.56 7.33 11.88
CA ARG A 239 9.46 5.86 11.80
C ARG A 239 9.74 5.20 13.16
N PRO A 240 9.28 3.94 13.36
CA PRO A 240 9.24 3.30 14.67
C PRO A 240 10.51 3.46 15.53
N PRO A 241 10.36 3.53 16.86
CA PRO A 241 9.21 3.05 17.61
C PRO A 241 8.02 4.02 17.65
N VAL A 242 6.86 3.56 17.14
CA VAL A 242 5.56 4.22 17.29
C VAL A 242 5.18 4.27 18.78
N PRO A 243 4.61 5.39 19.29
CA PRO A 243 4.17 5.52 20.68
C PRO A 243 3.27 4.36 21.15
N GLY A 244 3.34 4.06 22.45
CA GLY A 244 2.65 2.93 23.05
C GLY A 244 1.13 2.98 22.90
N GLU A 245 0.52 4.16 23.08
CA GLU A 245 -0.94 4.30 22.96
C GLU A 245 -1.42 4.09 21.53
N VAL A 246 -0.69 4.60 20.54
CA VAL A 246 -1.03 4.42 19.12
C VAL A 246 -0.94 2.94 18.74
N ARG A 247 0.10 2.25 19.21
CA ARG A 247 0.23 0.80 19.01
C ARG A 247 -0.93 0.04 19.66
N GLN A 248 -1.40 0.47 20.83
CA GLN A 248 -2.54 -0.13 21.51
C GLN A 248 -3.85 0.12 20.75
N LEU A 249 -4.08 1.34 20.25
CA LEU A 249 -5.22 1.66 19.39
C LEU A 249 -5.27 0.77 18.14
N LEU A 250 -4.13 0.57 17.46
CA LEU A 250 -4.06 -0.31 16.30
C LEU A 250 -4.38 -1.77 16.66
N LYS A 251 -3.88 -2.27 17.79
CA LYS A 251 -4.21 -3.60 18.31
C LYS A 251 -5.69 -3.74 18.70
N ASP A 252 -6.26 -2.71 19.28
CA ASP A 252 -7.67 -2.72 19.68
C ASP A 252 -8.58 -2.65 18.45
N PHE A 253 -8.22 -1.83 17.44
CA PHE A 253 -8.89 -1.84 16.14
C PHE A 253 -8.84 -3.24 15.52
N GLN A 254 -7.65 -3.83 15.38
CA GLN A 254 -7.45 -5.21 14.91
C GLN A 254 -8.33 -6.22 15.64
N ARG A 255 -8.37 -6.13 16.97
CA ARG A 255 -9.13 -7.05 17.80
C ARG A 255 -10.64 -6.85 17.62
N LEU A 256 -11.10 -5.61 17.56
CA LEU A 256 -12.53 -5.31 17.42
C LEU A 256 -13.03 -5.73 16.04
N THR A 257 -12.27 -5.44 14.97
CA THR A 257 -12.67 -5.79 13.61
C THR A 257 -12.74 -7.29 13.36
N THR A 258 -11.92 -8.09 14.06
CA THR A 258 -11.90 -9.56 13.93
C THR A 258 -12.89 -10.28 14.85
N LYS A 259 -13.33 -9.64 15.94
CA LYS A 259 -14.21 -10.26 16.96
C LYS A 259 -15.68 -9.85 16.89
N LEU A 260 -16.04 -8.85 16.08
CA LEU A 260 -17.35 -8.17 16.10
C LEU A 260 -18.54 -9.01 15.63
#